data_AF-A0A372L8M1-F1
#
_entry.id   AF-A0A372L8M1-F1
#
_cell.length_a   1.000
_cell.length_b   1.000
_cell.length_c   1.000
_cell.angle_alpha   90.00
_cell.angle_beta   90.00
_cell.angle_gamma   90.00
#
_symmetry.space_group_name_H-M   'P 1'
#
loop_
_entity.id
_entity.type
_entity.pdbx_description
1 polymer ?
#
loop_
_entity_poly.entity_id
_entity_poly.type
_entity_poly.pdbx_seq_one_letter_code
_entity_poly.pdbx_strand_id
1 'polypeptide(L)'
;MVEVKSVKIDGESIYVFNSAIYIVDSSTGYTLELDLIVSEIVERKYGEEENLILEIELLDGQTINTIMHVQRLSGGLPKLNLYCDLNDIGEYQNFQVFSENNISFPQIEEGVSIEDIRKIEMPNEQVRLKLTLPIDQAEWIKKQKQGDLNEIIREAISEYWKKRASD
;
A
#
# COMPACT_ATOMS: atom_id res chain seq x y z
N MET A 1 -3.71 8.14 -20.62
CA MET A 1 -2.67 7.36 -19.93
C MET A 1 -3.11 5.91 -19.95
N VAL A 2 -2.20 4.95 -20.01
CA VAL A 2 -2.61 3.55 -19.86
C VAL A 2 -3.09 3.37 -18.43
N GLU A 3 -4.29 2.83 -18.26
CA GLU A 3 -4.91 2.65 -16.95
C GLU A 3 -4.77 1.19 -16.52
N VAL A 4 -4.28 1.01 -15.30
CA VAL A 4 -4.17 -0.31 -14.67
C VAL A 4 -5.54 -0.71 -14.14
N LYS A 5 -5.99 -1.90 -14.52
CA LYS A 5 -7.26 -2.49 -14.11
C LYS A 5 -7.11 -3.32 -12.84
N SER A 6 -6.10 -4.18 -12.80
CA SER A 6 -5.82 -5.03 -11.64
C SER A 6 -4.32 -5.36 -11.55
N VAL A 7 -3.86 -5.62 -10.33
CA VAL A 7 -2.48 -6.04 -10.06
C VAL A 7 -2.50 -7.26 -9.15
N LYS A 8 -1.68 -8.26 -9.49
CA LYS A 8 -1.29 -9.32 -8.55
C LYS A 8 0.20 -9.24 -8.25
N ILE A 9 0.53 -9.50 -7.00
CA ILE A 9 1.90 -9.59 -6.49
C ILE A 9 2.10 -11.02 -5.97
N ASP A 10 3.06 -11.75 -6.55
CA ASP A 10 3.35 -13.15 -6.22
C ASP A 10 2.12 -14.06 -6.29
N GLY A 11 1.23 -13.78 -7.26
CA GLY A 11 -0.02 -14.50 -7.48
C GLY A 11 -1.18 -14.07 -6.59
N GLU A 12 -0.98 -13.17 -5.63
CA GLU A 12 -2.03 -12.62 -4.77
C GLU A 12 -2.59 -11.31 -5.33
N SER A 13 -3.92 -11.18 -5.45
CA SER A 13 -4.55 -9.93 -5.87
C SER A 13 -4.54 -8.90 -4.74
N ILE A 14 -4.12 -7.68 -5.08
CA ILE A 14 -4.11 -6.55 -4.15
C ILE A 14 -5.19 -5.53 -4.53
N TYR A 15 -5.67 -4.78 -3.55
CA TYR A 15 -6.53 -3.63 -3.81
C TYR A 15 -5.67 -2.40 -4.14
N VAL A 16 -5.91 -1.82 -5.31
CA VAL A 16 -5.20 -0.62 -5.78
C VAL A 16 -6.16 0.56 -5.71
N PHE A 17 -5.82 1.58 -4.91
CA PHE A 17 -6.64 2.78 -4.74
C PHE A 17 -6.47 3.76 -5.89
N ASN A 18 -5.23 3.87 -6.38
CA ASN A 18 -4.87 4.62 -7.56
C ASN A 18 -3.55 4.08 -8.11
N SER A 19 -3.27 4.32 -9.38
CA SER A 19 -2.03 3.84 -10.01
C SER A 19 -1.63 4.65 -11.23
N ALA A 20 -0.35 4.55 -11.57
CA ALA A 20 0.19 5.04 -12.82
C ALA A 20 1.21 4.05 -13.35
N ILE A 21 1.13 3.74 -14.63
CA ILE A 21 2.13 2.95 -15.34
C ILE A 21 2.66 3.75 -16.53
N TYR A 22 3.97 3.87 -16.63
CA TYR A 22 4.62 4.74 -17.60
C TYR A 22 6.07 4.32 -17.87
N ILE A 23 6.67 4.92 -18.89
CA ILE A 23 8.08 4.68 -19.22
C ILE A 23 8.90 5.90 -18.83
N VAL A 24 10.07 5.67 -18.25
CA VAL A 24 11.10 6.69 -18.07
C VAL A 24 12.23 6.46 -19.06
N ASP A 25 12.53 7.51 -19.83
CA ASP A 25 13.68 7.62 -20.71
C ASP A 25 14.83 8.30 -19.95
N SER A 26 15.89 7.53 -19.72
CA SER A 26 17.09 7.94 -19.01
C SER A 26 18.32 7.85 -19.91
N SER A 27 19.41 8.49 -19.49
CA SER A 27 20.69 8.37 -20.19
C SER A 27 21.23 6.92 -20.30
N THR A 28 20.74 6.02 -19.44
CA THR A 28 21.15 4.61 -19.37
C THR A 28 20.22 3.63 -20.08
N GLY A 29 19.06 4.08 -20.55
CA GLY A 29 18.03 3.24 -21.18
C GLY A 29 16.61 3.60 -20.75
N TYR A 30 15.68 2.70 -21.06
CA TYR A 30 14.26 2.86 -20.73
C TYR A 30 13.89 1.98 -19.53
N THR A 31 13.13 2.53 -18.58
CA THR A 31 12.51 1.74 -17.50
C THR A 31 11.00 1.79 -17.61
N LEU A 32 10.34 0.68 -17.32
CA LEU A 32 8.91 0.65 -17.04
C LEU A 32 8.73 0.93 -15.55
N GLU A 33 8.00 1.98 -15.23
CA GLU A 33 7.65 2.37 -13.87
C GLU A 33 6.18 2.05 -13.60
N LEU A 34 5.90 1.57 -12.40
CA LEU A 34 4.57 1.32 -11.87
C LEU A 34 4.47 1.88 -10.46
N ASP A 35 3.68 2.92 -10.32
CA ASP A 35 3.34 3.51 -9.02
C ASP A 35 1.94 3.07 -8.60
N LEU A 36 1.80 2.58 -7.37
CA LEU A 36 0.54 2.10 -6.81
C LEU A 36 0.28 2.75 -5.45
N ILE A 37 -0.91 3.32 -5.25
CA ILE A 37 -1.44 3.57 -3.91
C ILE A 37 -2.14 2.30 -3.44
N VAL A 38 -1.68 1.76 -2.31
CA VAL A 38 -2.12 0.49 -1.73
C VAL A 38 -2.51 0.69 -0.27
N SER A 39 -2.89 -0.38 0.42
CA SER A 39 -3.12 -0.32 1.86
C SER A 39 -1.82 -0.32 2.65
N GLU A 40 -1.85 0.12 3.91
CA GLU A 40 -0.72 -0.04 4.83
C GLU A 40 -0.31 -1.52 5.00
N ILE A 41 -1.24 -2.47 4.85
CA ILE A 41 -0.92 -3.90 4.98
C ILE A 41 -0.09 -4.37 3.79
N VAL A 42 -0.50 -4.00 2.58
CA VAL A 42 0.21 -4.34 1.34
C VAL A 42 1.58 -3.67 1.28
N GLU A 43 1.66 -2.38 1.63
CA GLU A 43 2.94 -1.66 1.69
C GLU A 43 3.90 -2.32 2.69
N ARG A 44 3.45 -2.66 3.91
CA ARG A 44 4.29 -3.35 4.90
C ARG A 44 4.72 -4.75 4.46
N LYS A 45 3.90 -5.44 3.67
CA LYS A 45 4.18 -6.80 3.20
C LYS A 45 5.23 -6.80 2.09
N TYR A 46 5.14 -5.86 1.14
CA TYR A 46 5.92 -5.91 -0.10
C TYR A 46 6.93 -4.76 -0.26
N GLY A 47 6.75 -3.64 0.45
CA GLY A 47 7.57 -2.43 0.31
C GLY A 47 9.03 -2.59 0.79
N GLU A 48 9.32 -3.64 1.55
CA GLU A 48 10.67 -3.97 2.01
C GLU A 48 11.35 -5.07 1.17
N GLU A 49 10.63 -5.69 0.24
CA GLU A 49 11.20 -6.69 -0.66
C GLU A 49 12.10 -6.03 -1.70
N GLU A 50 13.04 -6.80 -2.28
CA GLU A 50 13.92 -6.29 -3.34
C GLU A 50 13.23 -6.37 -4.71
N ASN A 51 12.54 -7.49 -4.95
CA ASN A 51 11.94 -7.84 -6.23
C ASN A 51 10.56 -8.46 -6.00
N LEU A 52 9.62 -8.16 -6.89
CA LEU A 52 8.27 -8.69 -6.86
C LEU A 52 7.88 -9.27 -8.22
N ILE A 53 7.19 -10.41 -8.23
CA ILE A 53 6.62 -10.97 -9.47
C ILE A 53 5.23 -10.35 -9.65
N LEU A 54 5.05 -9.59 -10.73
CA LEU A 54 3.81 -8.89 -11.01
C LEU A 54 3.04 -9.49 -12.19
N GLU A 55 1.72 -9.55 -12.02
CA GLU A 55 0.76 -9.68 -13.11
C GLU A 55 -0.09 -8.40 -13.14
N ILE A 56 0.09 -7.57 -14.17
CA ILE A 56 -0.60 -6.29 -14.33
C ILE A 56 -1.58 -6.44 -15.47
N GLU A 57 -2.88 -6.29 -15.20
CA GLU A 57 -3.91 -6.23 -16.21
C GLU A 57 -4.25 -4.76 -16.50
N LEU A 58 -4.23 -4.37 -17.77
CA LEU A 58 -4.59 -3.03 -18.22
C LEU A 58 -6.07 -2.96 -18.63
N LEU A 59 -6.66 -1.78 -18.64
CA LEU A 59 -8.07 -1.61 -19.02
C LEU A 59 -8.38 -2.03 -20.47
N ASP A 60 -7.39 -1.97 -21.37
CA ASP A 60 -7.53 -2.44 -22.75
C ASP A 60 -7.45 -3.97 -22.89
N GLY A 61 -7.22 -4.68 -21.78
CA GLY A 61 -7.11 -6.13 -21.70
C GLY A 61 -5.68 -6.66 -21.92
N GLN A 62 -4.70 -5.81 -22.18
CA GLN A 62 -3.30 -6.23 -22.19
C GLN A 62 -2.89 -6.70 -20.79
N THR A 63 -2.09 -7.77 -20.72
CA THR A 63 -1.51 -8.25 -19.47
C THR A 63 0.00 -8.20 -19.56
N ILE A 64 0.64 -7.63 -18.53
CA ILE A 64 2.09 -7.55 -18.39
C ILE A 64 2.49 -8.44 -17.22
N ASN A 65 3.32 -9.44 -17.52
CA ASN A 65 3.92 -10.30 -16.50
C ASN A 65 5.40 -9.99 -16.44
N THR A 66 5.86 -9.46 -15.32
CA THR A 66 7.24 -8.99 -15.17
C THR A 66 7.73 -9.13 -13.74
N ILE A 67 9.05 -9.08 -13.55
CA ILE A 67 9.67 -8.96 -12.23
C ILE A 67 10.12 -7.50 -12.11
N MET A 68 9.62 -6.81 -11.09
CA MET A 68 9.97 -5.41 -10.86
C MET A 68 10.71 -5.23 -9.54
N HIS A 69 11.66 -4.30 -9.53
CA HIS A 69 12.41 -3.86 -8.37
C HIS A 69 11.58 -2.88 -7.54
N VAL A 70 11.65 -2.98 -6.21
CA VAL A 70 10.96 -2.05 -5.30
C VAL A 70 11.84 -0.82 -5.05
N GLN A 71 11.34 0.36 -5.40
CA GLN A 71 11.95 1.63 -5.07
C GLN A 71 11.38 2.16 -3.75
N ARG A 72 12.26 2.32 -2.75
CA ARG A 72 11.85 2.78 -1.41
C ARG A 72 11.79 4.29 -1.37
N LEU A 73 10.58 4.84 -1.48
CA LEU A 73 10.31 6.27 -1.27
C LEU A 73 9.65 6.47 0.10
N SER A 74 10.21 7.36 0.92
CA SER A 74 9.65 7.63 2.25
C SER A 74 8.63 8.76 2.22
N GLY A 75 7.54 8.59 2.97
CA GLY A 75 6.50 9.59 3.18
C GLY A 75 5.37 9.57 2.13
N GLY A 76 4.24 10.18 2.50
CA GLY A 76 3.01 10.20 1.71
C GLY A 76 2.02 9.11 2.12
N LEU A 77 1.14 8.76 1.20
CA LEU A 77 0.23 7.62 1.35
C LEU A 77 1.00 6.29 1.20
N PRO A 78 0.45 5.17 1.71
CA PRO A 78 1.06 3.85 1.53
C PRO A 78 1.12 3.53 0.03
N LYS A 79 2.34 3.27 -0.46
CA LYS A 79 2.59 3.09 -1.89
C LYS A 79 3.66 2.07 -2.20
N LEU A 80 3.58 1.51 -3.40
CA LEU A 80 4.64 0.72 -4.00
C LEU A 80 5.08 1.43 -5.27
N ASN A 81 6.36 1.77 -5.34
CA ASN A 81 7.01 2.30 -6.54
C ASN A 81 7.88 1.18 -7.09
N LEU A 82 7.57 0.72 -8.30
CA LEU A 82 8.14 -0.49 -8.88
C LEU A 82 8.74 -0.16 -10.24
N TYR A 83 9.91 -0.69 -10.56
CA TYR A 83 10.52 -0.47 -11.87
C TYR A 83 11.20 -1.72 -12.45
N CYS A 84 11.29 -1.80 -13.78
CA CYS A 84 12.16 -2.77 -14.46
C CYS A 84 12.73 -2.19 -15.75
N ASP A 85 13.93 -2.63 -16.12
CA ASP A 85 14.56 -2.21 -17.38
C ASP A 85 13.81 -2.78 -18.60
N LEU A 86 13.65 -1.94 -19.63
CA LEU A 86 13.06 -2.33 -20.91
C LEU A 86 14.13 -2.49 -21.98
N ASN A 87 14.13 -3.66 -22.64
CA ASN A 87 15.00 -3.93 -23.78
C ASN A 87 14.40 -3.46 -25.11
N ASP A 88 13.07 -3.40 -25.22
CA ASP A 88 12.36 -2.94 -26.41
C ASP A 88 11.13 -2.11 -26.01
N ILE A 89 11.10 -0.85 -26.41
CA ILE A 89 9.98 0.07 -26.17
C ILE A 89 8.81 -0.16 -27.13
N GLY A 90 9.04 -0.90 -28.22
CA GLY A 90 8.04 -1.17 -29.26
C GLY A 90 6.81 -1.93 -28.77
N GLU A 91 6.92 -2.67 -27.66
CA GLU A 91 5.80 -3.38 -27.00
C GLU A 91 4.89 -2.46 -26.17
N TYR A 92 5.33 -1.21 -25.93
CA TYR A 92 4.69 -0.25 -25.02
C TYR A 92 4.29 1.05 -25.72
N GLN A 93 3.95 1.01 -27.01
CA GLN A 93 3.68 2.21 -27.83
C GLN A 93 2.58 3.14 -27.28
N ASN A 94 1.65 2.62 -26.49
CA ASN A 94 0.55 3.40 -25.90
C ASN A 94 0.91 4.04 -24.56
N PHE A 95 2.10 3.75 -24.02
CA PHE A 95 2.54 4.22 -22.71
C PHE A 95 3.06 5.64 -22.81
N GLN A 96 2.81 6.41 -21.75
CA GLN A 96 3.38 7.74 -21.65
C GLN A 96 4.87 7.62 -21.34
N VAL A 97 5.70 8.31 -22.12
CA VAL A 97 7.15 8.36 -21.93
C VAL A 97 7.52 9.69 -21.29
N PHE A 98 8.27 9.64 -20.19
CA PHE A 98 8.80 10.79 -19.48
C PHE A 98 10.33 10.78 -19.56
N SER A 99 10.95 11.95 -19.74
CA SER A 99 12.41 12.06 -19.55
C SER A 99 12.72 12.16 -18.06
N GLU A 100 13.86 11.63 -17.63
CA GLU A 100 14.40 11.77 -16.26
C GLU A 100 14.41 13.24 -15.76
N ASN A 101 14.52 14.21 -16.67
CA ASN A 101 14.61 15.64 -16.38
C ASN A 101 13.23 16.34 -16.31
N ASN A 102 12.14 15.59 -16.50
CA ASN A 102 10.81 16.17 -16.60
C ASN A 102 10.15 16.31 -15.21
N ILE A 103 9.52 17.45 -14.94
CA ILE A 103 9.00 17.80 -13.60
C ILE A 103 7.57 17.26 -13.37
N SER A 104 6.94 16.67 -14.40
CA SER A 104 5.51 16.33 -14.41
C SER A 104 5.26 14.83 -14.31
N PHE A 105 5.82 14.18 -13.29
CA PHE A 105 5.45 12.80 -12.98
C PHE A 105 3.97 12.71 -12.55
N PRO A 106 3.30 11.58 -12.81
CA PRO A 106 1.91 11.35 -12.40
C PRO A 106 1.70 11.58 -10.89
N GLN A 107 0.64 12.29 -10.51
CA GLN A 107 0.29 12.54 -9.11
C GLN A 107 -0.80 11.55 -8.65
N ILE A 108 -0.42 10.33 -8.30
CA ILE A 108 -1.37 9.27 -7.94
C ILE A 108 -2.00 9.44 -6.54
N GLU A 109 -1.46 10.34 -5.71
CA GLU A 109 -2.02 10.65 -4.39
C GLU A 109 -3.23 11.59 -4.48
N GLU A 110 -3.43 12.28 -5.61
CA GLU A 110 -4.54 13.22 -5.77
C GLU A 110 -5.89 12.49 -5.70
N GLY A 111 -6.76 12.95 -4.79
CA GLY A 111 -8.09 12.39 -4.59
C GLY A 111 -8.16 11.13 -3.72
N VAL A 112 -7.03 10.66 -3.16
CA VAL A 112 -7.01 9.55 -2.20
C VAL A 112 -6.69 10.07 -0.80
N SER A 113 -7.45 9.65 0.21
CA SER A 113 -7.18 9.94 1.62
C SER A 113 -6.78 8.69 2.40
N ILE A 114 -5.99 8.85 3.45
CA ILE A 114 -5.62 7.74 4.34
C ILE A 114 -6.86 7.16 5.05
N GLU A 115 -7.87 8.00 5.31
CA GLU A 115 -9.14 7.56 5.88
C GLU A 115 -9.90 6.64 4.92
N ASP A 116 -9.86 6.90 3.61
CA ASP A 116 -10.50 6.05 2.61
C ASP A 116 -9.79 4.70 2.48
N ILE A 117 -8.45 4.71 2.55
CA ILE A 117 -7.65 3.48 2.58
C ILE A 117 -8.07 2.59 3.76
N ARG A 118 -8.14 3.18 4.95
CA ARG A 118 -8.48 2.48 6.20
C ARG A 118 -9.93 2.00 6.30
N LYS A 119 -10.83 2.51 5.46
CA LYS A 119 -12.21 1.97 5.35
C LYS A 119 -12.23 0.62 4.66
N ILE A 120 -11.32 0.39 3.70
CA ILE A 120 -11.18 -0.87 2.99
C ILE A 120 -10.34 -1.85 3.81
N GLU A 121 -9.18 -1.40 4.29
CA GLU A 121 -8.25 -2.26 5.02
C GLU A 121 -7.58 -1.51 6.16
N MET A 122 -8.00 -1.81 7.40
CA MET A 122 -7.44 -1.20 8.61
C MET A 122 -6.29 -2.07 9.15
N PRO A 123 -5.05 -1.56 9.22
CA PRO A 123 -3.95 -2.30 9.82
C PRO A 123 -4.15 -2.45 11.33
N ASN A 124 -3.78 -3.61 11.88
CA ASN A 124 -3.62 -3.78 13.32
C ASN A 124 -2.21 -3.34 13.73
N GLU A 125 -2.11 -2.71 14.90
CA GLU A 125 -0.82 -2.28 15.45
C GLU A 125 -0.69 -2.72 16.92
N GLN A 126 0.48 -3.23 17.27
CA GLN A 126 0.78 -3.60 18.65
C GLN A 126 1.20 -2.35 19.42
N VAL A 127 0.44 -2.03 20.47
CA VAL A 127 0.74 -0.90 21.36
C VAL A 127 1.10 -1.40 22.75
N ARG A 128 2.07 -0.73 23.40
CA ARG A 128 2.41 -0.99 24.81
C ARG A 128 1.65 -0.03 25.71
N LEU A 129 0.81 -0.58 26.57
CA LEU A 129 0.01 0.20 27.53
C LEU A 129 0.59 0.07 28.93
N LYS A 130 0.74 1.19 29.63
CA LYS A 130 1.11 1.25 31.05
C LYS A 130 -0.08 1.80 31.84
N LEU A 131 -0.68 0.96 32.69
CA LEU A 131 -1.92 1.26 33.41
C LEU A 131 -1.67 1.28 34.92
N THR A 132 -2.41 2.14 35.63
CA THR A 132 -2.50 2.12 37.10
C THR A 132 -3.93 1.74 37.47
N LEU A 133 -4.09 0.58 38.11
CA LEU A 133 -5.39 -0.02 38.40
C LEU A 133 -5.47 -0.46 39.87
N PRO A 134 -6.68 -0.57 40.44
CA PRO A 134 -6.92 -1.34 41.65
C PRO A 134 -6.29 -2.75 41.59
N ILE A 135 -5.85 -3.25 42.75
CA ILE A 135 -5.05 -4.49 42.84
C ILE A 135 -5.81 -5.69 42.28
N ASP A 136 -7.09 -5.83 42.61
CA ASP A 136 -7.98 -6.89 42.14
C ASP A 136 -8.12 -6.90 40.61
N GLN A 137 -8.26 -5.73 39.99
CA GLN A 137 -8.31 -5.59 38.53
C GLN A 137 -6.97 -5.96 37.89
N ALA A 138 -5.85 -5.52 38.48
CA ALA A 138 -4.52 -5.85 37.99
C ALA A 138 -4.25 -7.37 38.07
N GLU A 139 -4.69 -8.02 39.15
CA GLU A 139 -4.61 -9.48 39.30
C GLU A 139 -5.50 -10.23 38.31
N TRP A 140 -6.70 -9.72 38.05
CA TRP A 140 -7.60 -10.31 37.06
C TRP A 140 -7.03 -10.23 35.63
N ILE A 141 -6.48 -9.08 35.23
CA ILE A 141 -5.84 -8.89 33.90
C ILE A 141 -4.69 -9.89 33.73
N LYS A 142 -3.83 -10.05 34.74
CA LYS A 142 -2.68 -10.98 34.69
C LYS A 142 -3.07 -12.44 34.49
N LYS A 143 -4.33 -12.82 34.74
CA LYS A 143 -4.84 -14.19 34.56
C LYS A 143 -5.48 -14.43 33.19
N GLN A 144 -5.73 -13.39 32.40
CA GLN A 144 -6.36 -13.52 31.09
C GLN A 144 -5.37 -13.88 29.99
N LYS A 145 -5.86 -14.49 28.91
CA LYS A 145 -5.06 -14.71 27.70
C LYS A 145 -4.91 -13.41 26.92
N GLN A 146 -3.82 -13.29 26.16
CA GLN A 146 -3.56 -12.10 25.35
C GLN A 146 -4.67 -11.81 24.33
N GLY A 147 -5.23 -12.84 23.70
CA GLY A 147 -6.34 -12.68 22.73
C GLY A 147 -7.57 -12.04 23.37
N ASP A 148 -8.01 -12.61 24.50
CA ASP A 148 -9.17 -12.13 25.26
C ASP A 148 -8.94 -10.68 25.75
N LEU A 149 -7.74 -10.35 26.24
CA LEU A 149 -7.41 -8.97 26.64
C LEU A 149 -7.45 -8.00 25.46
N ASN A 150 -6.95 -8.40 24.30
CA ASN A 150 -6.97 -7.55 23.11
C ASN A 150 -8.42 -7.24 22.68
N GLU A 151 -9.31 -8.23 22.73
CA GLU A 151 -10.74 -8.04 22.43
C GLU A 151 -11.41 -7.11 23.44
N ILE A 152 -11.24 -7.36 24.74
CA ILE A 152 -11.83 -6.54 25.81
C ILE A 152 -11.37 -5.08 25.70
N ILE A 153 -10.08 -4.85 25.48
CA ILE A 153 -9.55 -3.49 25.34
C ILE A 153 -10.08 -2.83 24.06
N ARG A 154 -10.16 -3.56 22.94
CA ARG A 154 -10.71 -3.05 21.68
C ARG A 154 -12.16 -2.62 21.81
N GLU A 155 -12.99 -3.45 22.46
CA GLU A 155 -14.40 -3.14 22.74
C GLU A 155 -14.52 -1.93 23.66
N ALA A 156 -13.76 -1.91 24.77
CA ALA A 156 -13.78 -0.79 25.72
C ALA A 156 -13.41 0.54 25.07
N ILE A 157 -12.39 0.58 24.21
CA ILE A 157 -12.00 1.77 23.44
C ILE A 157 -13.13 2.19 22.48
N SER A 158 -13.70 1.23 21.75
CA SER A 158 -14.77 1.48 20.79
C SER A 158 -16.02 2.06 21.45
N GLU A 159 -16.43 1.50 22.59
CA GLU A 159 -17.55 2.03 23.37
C GLU A 159 -17.26 3.42 23.93
N TYR A 160 -16.05 3.65 24.43
CA TYR A 160 -15.65 4.94 24.98
C TYR A 160 -15.70 6.05 23.92
N TRP A 161 -15.20 5.79 22.72
CA TRP A 161 -15.30 6.72 21.59
C TRP A 161 -16.74 6.99 21.18
N LYS A 162 -17.58 5.96 21.07
CA LYS A 162 -19.01 6.13 20.73
C LYS A 162 -19.73 7.02 21.74
N LYS A 163 -19.49 6.81 23.03
CA LYS A 163 -20.09 7.62 24.10
C LYS A 163 -19.66 9.09 23.98
N ARG A 164 -18.36 9.36 23.80
CA ARG A 164 -17.84 10.72 23.64
C ARG A 164 -18.25 11.43 22.35
N ALA A 165 -18.51 10.70 21.27
CA ALA A 165 -18.97 11.29 20.01
C ALA A 165 -20.48 11.63 20.02
N SER A 166 -21.20 11.17 21.05
CA SER A 166 -22.64 11.40 21.24
C SER A 166 -22.94 12.53 22.24
N ASP A 167 -21.90 13.11 22.85
CA ASP A 167 -21.93 14.29 23.75
C ASP A 167 -21.37 15.52 23.02
#